data_AF-A0A7J9BP22-F1
#
_entry.id   AF-A0A7J9BP22-F1
#
_cell.length_a   1.000
_cell.length_b   1.000
_cell.length_c   1.000
_cell.angle_alpha   90.00
_cell.angle_beta   90.00
_cell.angle_gamma   90.00
#
_symmetry.space_group_name_H-M   'P 1'
#
loop_
_entity.id
_entity.type
_entity.pdbx_description
1 polymer ?
#
loop_
_entity_poly.entity_id
_entity_poly.type
_entity_poly.pdbx_seq_one_letter_code
_entity_poly.pdbx_strand_id
1 'polypeptide(L)'
;MSCLASCCAASTCGLCSTVASGISRKSARLAYCGLFGLSLVVSWILREVGAPLLEKLPWIKSSTQTKTWYQEQAVLRVSLGNFLFFAILALIMIGVKDQNDRRDSWHHGGWIAKMVIWILLVILMYIALLAVSIGCYLAAFAFSGILFIWFNPSGHDCGLNVFFIVMTMVLAFSFGIIALHPAVNGSLLPASVISVYCAYVCYTGLSSEPRDYACNGLHNKASAVSLSTLILGMLTTVLSVIYSALRAGSSTTFLSPPSSPKAGTKKPLLEGDDVEEGKETKEKEARPVSYSYSFFHLIFALASMYSAMLLSGWTSSSDSSDLVDVGWTSVWVRICTEWVTAALYVWTLVAPLIIPDREFF
;
A
#
# COMPACT_ATOMS: atom_id res chain seq x y z
N MET A 1 16.93 -12.19 -44.89
CA MET A 1 17.02 -11.53 -43.57
C MET A 1 16.35 -12.33 -42.45
N SER A 2 15.32 -13.16 -42.73
CA SER A 2 14.56 -13.89 -41.69
C SER A 2 15.22 -15.17 -41.14
N CYS A 3 16.10 -15.84 -41.91
CA CYS A 3 16.76 -17.07 -41.46
C CYS A 3 17.94 -16.83 -40.50
N LEU A 4 18.67 -15.72 -40.63
CA LEU A 4 19.79 -15.37 -39.74
C LEU A 4 19.30 -15.04 -38.31
N ALA A 5 18.16 -14.34 -38.18
CA ALA A 5 17.56 -14.06 -36.87
C ALA A 5 17.05 -15.33 -36.17
N SER A 6 16.53 -16.31 -36.93
CA SER A 6 16.04 -17.59 -36.38
C SER A 6 17.17 -18.51 -35.93
N CYS A 7 18.31 -18.52 -36.64
CA CYS A 7 19.50 -19.28 -36.23
C CYS A 7 20.18 -18.67 -34.99
N CYS A 8 20.21 -17.33 -34.87
CA CYS A 8 20.75 -16.66 -33.67
C CYS A 8 19.86 -16.88 -32.44
N ALA A 9 18.54 -16.93 -32.58
CA ALA A 9 17.60 -17.28 -31.50
C ALA A 9 17.72 -18.75 -31.05
N ALA A 10 17.86 -19.69 -32.00
CA ALA A 10 18.04 -21.11 -31.67
C ALA A 10 19.40 -21.39 -30.98
N SER A 11 20.46 -20.69 -31.40
CA SER A 11 21.81 -20.85 -30.85
C SER A 11 21.94 -20.26 -29.44
N THR A 12 21.25 -19.14 -29.16
CA THR A 12 21.17 -18.55 -27.82
C THR A 12 20.29 -19.38 -26.88
N CYS A 13 19.16 -19.93 -27.36
CA CYS A 13 18.36 -20.88 -26.58
C CYS A 13 19.12 -22.18 -26.24
N GLY A 14 19.92 -22.71 -27.16
CA GLY A 14 20.77 -23.89 -26.93
C GLY A 14 21.82 -23.65 -25.85
N LEU A 15 22.57 -22.55 -25.94
CA LEU A 15 23.63 -22.22 -24.97
C LEU A 15 23.07 -21.87 -23.58
N CYS A 16 21.93 -21.17 -23.52
CA CYS A 16 21.21 -20.92 -22.26
C CYS A 16 20.70 -22.21 -21.63
N SER A 17 20.24 -23.19 -22.42
CA SER A 17 19.80 -24.49 -21.89
C SER A 17 20.96 -25.28 -21.27
N THR A 18 22.17 -25.20 -21.84
CA THR A 18 23.36 -25.91 -21.35
C THR A 18 23.94 -25.27 -20.09
N VAL A 19 24.00 -23.93 -20.03
CA VAL A 19 24.50 -23.20 -18.85
C VAL A 19 23.49 -23.26 -17.70
N ALA A 20 22.19 -23.09 -17.97
CA ALA A 20 21.15 -23.20 -16.95
C ALA A 20 21.02 -24.62 -16.38
N SER A 21 21.15 -25.66 -17.22
CA SER A 21 21.15 -27.06 -16.77
C SER A 21 22.46 -27.49 -16.07
N GLY A 22 23.57 -26.81 -16.31
CA GLY A 22 24.84 -26.99 -15.61
C GLY A 22 24.84 -26.40 -14.19
N ILE A 23 24.30 -25.17 -14.03
CA ILE A 23 24.22 -24.47 -12.75
C ILE A 23 23.13 -25.08 -11.85
N SER A 24 21.99 -25.47 -12.42
CA SER A 24 20.89 -26.17 -11.74
C SER A 24 21.34 -27.47 -11.06
N ARG A 25 22.32 -28.19 -11.62
CA ARG A 25 22.83 -29.46 -11.06
C ARG A 25 23.80 -29.28 -9.88
N LYS A 26 24.41 -28.11 -9.69
CA LYS A 26 25.38 -27.89 -8.60
C LYS A 26 24.77 -27.23 -7.36
N SER A 27 23.78 -26.33 -7.51
CA SER A 27 23.04 -25.77 -6.37
C SER A 27 21.82 -24.94 -6.81
N ALA A 28 20.62 -25.29 -6.34
CA ALA A 28 19.43 -24.46 -6.52
C ALA A 28 19.60 -23.05 -5.94
N ARG A 29 20.39 -22.91 -4.86
CA ARG A 29 20.67 -21.63 -4.21
C ARG A 29 21.36 -20.65 -5.16
N LEU A 30 22.38 -21.11 -5.89
CA LEU A 30 23.09 -20.29 -6.88
C LEU A 30 22.16 -19.86 -8.02
N ALA A 31 21.28 -20.75 -8.46
CA ALA A 31 20.34 -20.45 -9.52
C ALA A 31 19.28 -19.42 -9.09
N TYR A 32 18.76 -19.48 -7.86
CA TYR A 32 17.86 -18.43 -7.33
C TYR A 32 18.59 -17.11 -7.08
N CYS A 33 19.84 -17.12 -6.62
CA CYS A 33 20.67 -15.91 -6.53
C CYS A 33 20.89 -15.29 -7.92
N GLY A 34 21.14 -16.13 -8.93
CA GLY A 34 21.26 -15.70 -10.32
C GLY A 34 19.96 -15.10 -10.87
N LEU A 35 18.80 -15.71 -10.59
CA LEU A 35 17.49 -15.16 -10.96
C LEU A 35 17.23 -13.81 -10.28
N PHE A 36 17.54 -13.69 -8.99
CA PHE A 36 17.42 -12.43 -8.28
C PHE A 36 18.35 -11.36 -8.87
N GLY A 37 19.62 -11.69 -9.14
CA GLY A 37 20.56 -10.80 -9.82
C GLY A 37 20.08 -10.38 -11.21
N LEU A 38 19.53 -11.31 -12.00
CA LEU A 38 18.89 -11.01 -13.28
C LEU A 38 17.72 -10.04 -13.12
N SER A 39 16.89 -10.22 -12.10
CA SER A 39 15.76 -9.30 -11.81
C SER A 39 16.24 -7.88 -11.50
N LEU A 40 17.39 -7.72 -10.83
CA LEU A 40 18.01 -6.42 -10.58
C LEU A 40 18.53 -5.78 -11.87
N VAL A 41 19.18 -6.57 -12.73
CA VAL A 41 19.64 -6.10 -14.05
C VAL A 41 18.46 -5.69 -14.92
N VAL A 42 17.40 -6.49 -15.00
CA VAL A 42 16.17 -6.14 -15.73
C VAL A 42 15.53 -4.87 -15.16
N SER A 43 15.46 -4.75 -13.83
CA SER A 43 14.95 -3.54 -13.17
C SER A 43 15.78 -2.32 -13.52
N TRP A 44 17.11 -2.44 -13.52
CA TRP A 44 18.02 -1.36 -13.90
C TRP A 44 17.88 -0.98 -15.38
N ILE A 45 17.80 -1.96 -16.29
CA ILE A 45 17.55 -1.69 -17.71
C ILE A 45 16.22 -0.96 -17.89
N LEU A 46 15.12 -1.47 -17.33
CA LEU A 46 13.81 -0.83 -17.43
C LEU A 46 13.77 0.54 -16.74
N ARG A 47 14.59 0.76 -15.72
CA ARG A 47 14.78 2.09 -15.12
C ARG A 47 15.40 3.06 -16.13
N GLU A 48 16.43 2.65 -16.88
CA GLU A 48 17.12 3.55 -17.80
C GLU A 48 16.39 3.73 -19.14
N VAL A 49 15.84 2.65 -19.72
CA VAL A 49 15.26 2.64 -21.07
C VAL A 49 13.74 2.47 -21.10
N GLY A 50 13.11 2.17 -19.96
CA GLY A 50 11.67 1.87 -19.90
C GLY A 50 10.77 3.11 -19.89
N ALA A 51 11.30 4.30 -19.60
CA ALA A 51 10.53 5.56 -19.64
C ALA A 51 9.76 5.77 -20.96
N PRO A 52 10.40 5.71 -22.16
CA PRO A 52 9.67 5.87 -23.43
C PRO A 52 8.68 4.73 -23.73
N LEU A 53 8.84 3.55 -23.11
CA LEU A 53 7.88 2.44 -23.22
C LEU A 53 6.64 2.70 -22.35
N LEU A 54 6.84 3.23 -21.14
CA LEU A 54 5.77 3.54 -20.20
C LEU A 54 4.96 4.77 -20.64
N GLU A 55 5.59 5.75 -21.28
CA GLU A 55 4.92 6.93 -21.85
C GLU A 55 3.93 6.57 -22.98
N LYS A 56 4.09 5.42 -23.62
CA LYS A 56 3.16 4.93 -24.66
C LYS A 56 1.91 4.27 -24.09
N LEU A 57 1.91 3.91 -22.80
CA LEU A 57 0.77 3.28 -22.15
C LEU A 57 -0.19 4.37 -21.65
N PRO A 58 -1.41 4.50 -22.20
CA PRO A 58 -2.28 5.65 -21.93
C PRO A 58 -2.74 5.76 -20.46
N TRP A 59 -2.65 4.68 -19.68
CA TRP A 59 -2.94 4.66 -18.23
C TRP A 59 -1.71 4.93 -17.33
N ILE A 60 -0.52 5.08 -17.92
CA ILE A 60 0.74 5.43 -17.22
C ILE A 60 1.26 6.79 -17.71
N LYS A 61 0.88 7.21 -18.92
CA LYS A 61 1.22 8.51 -19.51
C LYS A 61 0.62 9.66 -18.71
N SER A 62 1.47 10.61 -18.33
CA SER A 62 1.10 11.81 -17.59
C SER A 62 2.04 12.94 -18.02
N SER A 63 1.49 14.05 -18.51
CA SER A 63 2.26 15.07 -19.26
C SER A 63 3.10 16.00 -18.40
N THR A 64 3.10 15.84 -17.07
CA THR A 64 3.97 16.63 -16.18
C THR A 64 4.96 15.78 -15.37
N GLN A 65 4.94 14.45 -15.56
CA GLN A 65 5.82 13.58 -14.80
C GLN A 65 7.27 13.73 -15.21
N THR A 66 8.14 13.78 -14.21
CA THR A 66 9.58 13.73 -14.44
C THR A 66 9.96 12.35 -14.95
N LYS A 67 11.01 12.29 -15.77
CA LYS A 67 11.59 11.01 -16.20
C LYS A 67 11.81 10.07 -15.01
N THR A 68 12.29 10.60 -13.87
CA THR A 68 12.56 9.84 -12.63
C THR A 68 11.35 9.08 -12.08
N TRP A 69 10.14 9.64 -12.19
CA TRP A 69 8.92 8.93 -11.76
C TRP A 69 8.69 7.66 -12.59
N TYR A 70 8.84 7.74 -13.92
CA TYR A 70 8.73 6.57 -14.79
C TYR A 70 9.80 5.51 -14.48
N GLN A 71 11.00 5.96 -14.11
CA GLN A 71 12.09 5.08 -13.70
C GLN A 71 11.73 4.29 -12.42
N GLU A 72 11.18 4.95 -11.40
CA GLU A 72 10.74 4.32 -10.16
C GLU A 72 9.57 3.34 -10.39
N GLN A 73 8.59 3.75 -11.20
CA GLN A 73 7.44 2.95 -11.56
C GLN A 73 7.80 1.66 -12.30
N ALA A 74 8.85 1.70 -13.14
CA ALA A 74 9.38 0.53 -13.82
C ALA A 74 9.99 -0.46 -12.81
N VAL A 75 10.84 0.03 -11.91
CA VAL A 75 11.53 -0.79 -10.89
C VAL A 75 10.53 -1.41 -9.91
N LEU A 76 9.51 -0.64 -9.48
CA LEU A 76 8.49 -1.11 -8.55
C LEU A 76 7.72 -2.32 -9.10
N ARG A 77 7.32 -2.28 -10.38
CA ARG A 77 6.53 -3.37 -10.99
C ARG A 77 7.33 -4.66 -11.15
N VAL A 78 8.60 -4.56 -11.53
CA VAL A 78 9.50 -5.73 -11.57
C VAL A 78 9.72 -6.29 -10.17
N SER A 79 9.93 -5.41 -9.18
CA SER A 79 10.13 -5.81 -7.79
C SER A 79 8.89 -6.50 -7.21
N LEU A 80 7.68 -6.03 -7.51
CA LEU A 80 6.43 -6.68 -7.11
C LEU A 80 6.26 -8.06 -7.76
N GLY A 81 6.57 -8.19 -9.05
CA GLY A 81 6.54 -9.50 -9.74
C GLY A 81 7.54 -10.49 -9.13
N ASN A 82 8.73 -10.00 -8.79
CA ASN A 82 9.77 -10.77 -8.12
C ASN A 82 9.34 -11.21 -6.71
N PHE A 83 8.78 -10.29 -5.92
CA PHE A 83 8.23 -10.58 -4.60
C PHE A 83 7.16 -11.66 -4.67
N LEU A 84 6.19 -11.55 -5.58
CA LEU A 84 5.14 -12.55 -5.75
C LEU A 84 5.69 -13.92 -6.14
N PHE A 85 6.65 -13.97 -7.07
CA PHE A 85 7.29 -15.22 -7.46
C PHE A 85 7.93 -15.93 -6.27
N PHE A 86 8.75 -15.22 -5.49
CA PHE A 86 9.41 -15.79 -4.32
C PHE A 86 8.44 -16.10 -3.17
N ALA A 87 7.41 -15.27 -2.96
CA ALA A 87 6.38 -15.52 -1.97
C ALA A 87 5.57 -16.78 -2.30
N ILE A 88 5.15 -16.97 -3.56
CA ILE A 88 4.43 -18.17 -4.00
C ILE A 88 5.31 -19.41 -3.82
N LEU A 89 6.59 -19.35 -4.20
CA LEU A 89 7.52 -20.45 -3.96
C LEU A 89 7.71 -20.73 -2.46
N ALA A 90 7.84 -19.70 -1.63
CA ALA A 90 7.94 -19.86 -0.19
C ALA A 90 6.70 -20.58 0.39
N LEU A 91 5.49 -20.19 -0.04
CA LEU A 91 4.24 -20.81 0.38
C LEU A 91 4.14 -22.28 -0.07
N ILE A 92 4.53 -22.61 -1.31
CA ILE A 92 4.52 -23.99 -1.83
C ILE A 92 5.47 -24.89 -1.01
N MET A 93 6.59 -24.34 -0.53
CA MET A 93 7.61 -25.08 0.22
C MET A 93 7.30 -25.21 1.72
N ILE A 94 6.17 -24.69 2.21
CA ILE A 94 5.76 -24.87 3.62
C ILE A 94 5.58 -26.36 3.93
N GLY A 95 6.26 -26.83 4.97
CA GLY A 95 6.10 -28.21 5.47
C GLY A 95 6.79 -29.27 4.63
N VAL A 96 7.76 -28.92 3.78
CA VAL A 96 8.70 -29.90 3.20
C VAL A 96 9.66 -30.36 4.30
N LYS A 97 9.72 -31.66 4.56
CA LYS A 97 10.55 -32.26 5.64
C LYS A 97 11.75 -33.04 5.12
N ASP A 98 11.64 -33.60 3.93
CA ASP A 98 12.62 -34.48 3.32
C ASP A 98 12.70 -34.27 1.79
N GLN A 99 13.75 -34.83 1.18
CA GLN A 99 14.04 -34.70 -0.26
C GLN A 99 13.23 -35.65 -1.14
N ASN A 100 12.47 -36.58 -0.54
CA ASN A 100 11.60 -37.50 -1.30
C ASN A 100 10.28 -36.82 -1.71
N ASP A 101 9.99 -35.65 -1.15
CA ASP A 101 8.86 -34.82 -1.54
C ASP A 101 9.01 -34.34 -3.00
N ARG A 102 7.92 -34.44 -3.79
CA ARG A 102 7.88 -33.95 -5.18
C ARG A 102 8.24 -32.47 -5.28
N ARG A 103 8.02 -31.69 -4.22
CA ARG A 103 8.37 -30.27 -4.12
C ARG A 103 9.89 -30.03 -4.13
N ASP A 104 10.69 -30.98 -3.65
CA ASP A 104 12.14 -30.91 -3.74
C ASP A 104 12.63 -30.98 -5.20
N SER A 105 12.05 -31.91 -5.97
CA SER A 105 12.30 -32.01 -7.41
C SER A 105 11.91 -30.73 -8.15
N TRP A 106 10.76 -30.13 -7.82
CA TRP A 106 10.38 -28.83 -8.35
C TRP A 106 11.34 -27.72 -7.92
N HIS A 107 11.83 -27.69 -6.67
CA HIS A 107 12.75 -26.67 -6.17
C HIS A 107 14.08 -26.66 -6.94
N HIS A 108 14.65 -27.84 -7.22
CA HIS A 108 15.94 -28.00 -7.90
C HIS A 108 15.84 -28.00 -9.44
N GLY A 109 14.72 -28.46 -9.99
CA GLY A 109 14.47 -28.61 -11.43
C GLY A 109 13.57 -27.54 -12.04
N GLY A 110 13.02 -27.80 -13.24
CA GLY A 110 11.97 -26.98 -13.83
C GLY A 110 12.33 -25.51 -14.15
N TRP A 111 13.63 -25.18 -14.29
CA TRP A 111 14.09 -23.79 -14.42
C TRP A 111 13.49 -23.04 -15.61
N ILE A 112 13.30 -23.69 -16.76
CA ILE A 112 12.64 -23.05 -17.91
C ILE A 112 11.22 -22.63 -17.54
N ALA A 113 10.45 -23.51 -16.91
CA ALA A 113 9.09 -23.19 -16.46
C ALA A 113 9.09 -22.05 -15.44
N LYS A 114 10.02 -22.06 -14.48
CA LYS A 114 10.17 -20.98 -13.50
C LYS A 114 10.53 -19.65 -14.14
N MET A 115 11.42 -19.63 -15.12
CA MET A 115 11.79 -18.42 -15.86
C MET A 115 10.58 -17.85 -16.62
N VAL A 116 9.81 -18.71 -17.29
CA VAL A 116 8.58 -18.32 -17.98
C VAL A 116 7.55 -17.78 -16.98
N ILE A 117 7.31 -18.48 -15.86
CA ILE A 117 6.40 -18.03 -14.80
C ILE A 117 6.84 -16.68 -14.24
N TRP A 118 8.14 -16.49 -13.97
CA TRP A 118 8.67 -15.23 -13.47
C TRP A 118 8.46 -14.08 -14.46
N ILE A 119 8.76 -14.28 -15.75
CA ILE A 119 8.50 -13.26 -16.79
C ILE A 119 7.00 -12.94 -16.87
N LEU A 120 6.15 -13.96 -16.86
CA LEU A 120 4.70 -13.79 -16.90
C LEU A 120 4.20 -13.03 -15.67
N LEU A 121 4.72 -13.29 -14.47
CA LEU A 121 4.36 -12.56 -13.25
C LEU A 121 4.80 -11.09 -13.32
N VAL A 122 5.98 -10.81 -13.86
CA VAL A 122 6.45 -9.43 -14.06
C VAL A 122 5.54 -8.69 -15.04
N ILE A 123 5.18 -9.30 -16.18
CA ILE A 123 4.25 -8.70 -17.16
C ILE A 123 2.86 -8.55 -16.54
N LEU A 124 2.39 -9.56 -15.81
CA LEU A 124 1.10 -9.56 -15.14
C LEU A 124 0.98 -8.37 -14.19
N MET A 125 2.04 -7.96 -13.48
CA MET A 125 1.97 -6.79 -12.60
C MET A 125 1.65 -5.49 -13.32
N TYR A 126 1.98 -5.35 -14.61
CA TYR A 126 1.58 -4.17 -15.39
C TYR A 126 0.07 -4.12 -15.65
N ILE A 127 -0.59 -5.27 -15.77
CA ILE A 127 -2.03 -5.39 -16.06
C ILE A 127 -2.84 -5.51 -14.76
N ALA A 128 -2.35 -6.29 -13.80
CA ALA A 128 -3.01 -6.58 -12.54
C ALA A 128 -3.24 -5.33 -11.71
N LEU A 129 -2.29 -4.38 -11.66
CA LEU A 129 -2.49 -3.13 -10.93
C LEU A 129 -3.67 -2.30 -11.50
N LEU A 130 -3.81 -2.27 -12.83
CA LEU A 130 -4.94 -1.63 -13.48
C LEU A 130 -6.24 -2.39 -13.19
N ALA A 131 -6.23 -3.72 -13.34
CA ALA A 131 -7.40 -4.56 -13.07
C ALA A 131 -7.88 -4.45 -11.63
N VAL A 132 -6.96 -4.46 -10.65
CA VAL A 132 -7.27 -4.27 -9.22
C VAL A 132 -7.83 -2.87 -8.98
N SER A 133 -7.25 -1.83 -9.59
CA SER A 133 -7.76 -0.46 -9.43
C SER A 133 -9.19 -0.32 -9.96
N ILE A 134 -9.47 -0.89 -11.14
CA ILE A 134 -10.81 -0.92 -11.73
C ILE A 134 -11.76 -1.72 -10.83
N GLY A 135 -11.33 -2.89 -10.35
CA GLY A 135 -12.09 -3.72 -9.43
C GLY A 135 -12.46 -2.99 -8.13
N CYS A 136 -11.51 -2.26 -7.55
CA CYS A 136 -11.74 -1.44 -6.36
C CYS A 136 -12.75 -0.31 -6.63
N TYR A 137 -12.65 0.40 -7.76
CA TYR A 137 -13.66 1.41 -8.11
C TYR A 137 -15.04 0.81 -8.34
N LEU A 138 -15.14 -0.29 -9.09
CA LEU A 138 -16.40 -1.00 -9.27
C LEU A 138 -16.99 -1.44 -7.94
N ALA A 139 -16.17 -1.96 -7.03
CA ALA A 139 -16.59 -2.32 -5.69
C ALA A 139 -17.07 -1.10 -4.89
N ALA A 140 -16.35 0.02 -4.92
CA ALA A 140 -16.73 1.25 -4.21
C ALA A 140 -18.09 1.79 -4.68
N PHE A 141 -18.30 1.88 -6.00
CA PHE A 141 -19.56 2.37 -6.58
C PHE A 141 -20.71 1.36 -6.42
N ALA A 142 -20.46 0.06 -6.62
CA ALA A 142 -21.48 -0.98 -6.40
C ALA A 142 -21.90 -1.05 -4.93
N PHE A 143 -20.93 -0.99 -4.01
CA PHE A 143 -21.21 -0.96 -2.58
C PHE A 143 -22.01 0.30 -2.18
N SER A 144 -21.63 1.48 -2.68
CA SER A 144 -22.41 2.71 -2.49
C SER A 144 -23.83 2.59 -3.07
N GLY A 145 -24.00 1.90 -4.20
CA GLY A 145 -25.29 1.56 -4.76
C GLY A 145 -26.14 0.67 -3.84
N ILE A 146 -25.52 -0.31 -3.19
CA ILE A 146 -26.18 -1.15 -2.17
C ILE A 146 -26.61 -0.32 -0.95
N LEU A 147 -25.84 0.70 -0.57
CA LEU A 147 -26.22 1.59 0.54
C LEU A 147 -27.52 2.34 0.28
N PHE A 148 -27.84 2.72 -0.97
CA PHE A 148 -29.15 3.29 -1.28
C PHE A 148 -30.30 2.31 -1.00
N ILE A 149 -30.09 1.02 -1.21
CA ILE A 149 -31.12 -0.01 -0.93
C ILE A 149 -31.34 -0.15 0.59
N TRP A 150 -30.27 -0.05 1.38
CA TRP A 150 -30.34 -0.22 2.83
C TRP A 150 -30.73 1.04 3.60
N PHE A 151 -30.39 2.22 3.09
CA PHE A 151 -30.49 3.49 3.83
C PHE A 151 -31.40 4.54 3.17
N ASN A 152 -32.09 4.19 2.08
CA ASN A 152 -33.12 5.03 1.43
C ASN A 152 -34.38 4.21 1.07
N PRO A 153 -35.13 3.70 2.07
CA PRO A 153 -36.38 2.98 1.83
C PRO A 153 -37.45 3.89 1.20
N SER A 154 -38.28 3.31 0.32
CA SER A 154 -39.39 4.03 -0.31
C SER A 154 -40.45 4.45 0.72
N GLY A 155 -40.86 5.73 0.70
CA GLY A 155 -41.93 6.26 1.57
C GLY A 155 -41.45 7.15 2.73
N HIS A 156 -40.15 7.36 2.88
CA HIS A 156 -39.57 8.28 3.87
C HIS A 156 -38.57 9.25 3.23
N ASP A 157 -38.47 10.48 3.76
CA ASP A 157 -37.53 11.49 3.29
C ASP A 157 -36.14 11.29 3.91
N CYS A 158 -35.36 10.37 3.34
CA CYS A 158 -34.00 10.03 3.80
C CYS A 158 -32.92 10.93 3.18
N GLY A 159 -33.19 12.24 3.09
CA GLY A 159 -32.34 13.20 2.36
C GLY A 159 -30.92 13.30 2.90
N LEU A 160 -30.72 13.15 4.22
CA LEU A 160 -29.39 13.18 4.84
C LEU A 160 -28.53 11.98 4.42
N ASN A 161 -29.11 10.77 4.42
CA ASN A 161 -28.43 9.54 4.04
C ASN A 161 -28.06 9.58 2.55
N VAL A 162 -29.00 10.05 1.72
CA VAL A 162 -28.76 10.29 0.29
C VAL A 162 -27.62 11.28 0.09
N PHE A 163 -27.59 12.38 0.83
CA PHE A 163 -26.49 13.36 0.76
C PHE A 163 -25.14 12.73 1.10
N PHE A 164 -25.04 11.94 2.18
CA PHE A 164 -23.79 11.27 2.54
C PHE A 164 -23.32 10.30 1.45
N ILE A 165 -24.20 9.42 0.95
CA ILE A 165 -23.84 8.44 -0.09
C ILE A 165 -23.41 9.14 -1.38
N VAL A 166 -24.17 10.15 -1.84
CA VAL A 166 -23.84 10.92 -3.04
C VAL A 166 -22.50 11.64 -2.88
N MET A 167 -22.27 12.26 -1.72
CA MET A 167 -21.00 12.94 -1.45
C MET A 167 -19.83 11.97 -1.51
N THR A 168 -19.95 10.77 -0.92
CA THR A 168 -18.92 9.73 -1.00
C THR A 168 -18.64 9.29 -2.44
N MET A 169 -19.68 9.13 -3.27
CA MET A 169 -19.51 8.81 -4.70
C MET A 169 -18.82 9.95 -5.48
N VAL A 170 -19.16 11.21 -5.18
CA VAL A 170 -18.52 12.40 -5.76
C VAL A 170 -17.04 12.45 -5.35
N LEU A 171 -16.73 12.20 -4.07
CA LEU A 171 -15.36 12.13 -3.58
C LEU A 171 -14.56 11.03 -4.30
N ALA A 172 -15.10 9.80 -4.40
CA ALA A 172 -14.47 8.70 -5.11
C ALA A 172 -14.18 9.05 -6.58
N PHE A 173 -15.15 9.66 -7.27
CA PHE A 173 -14.96 10.11 -8.65
C PHE A 173 -13.89 11.21 -8.75
N SER A 174 -13.88 12.17 -7.82
CA SER A 174 -12.89 13.24 -7.77
C SER A 174 -11.47 12.70 -7.54
N PHE A 175 -11.31 11.67 -6.70
CA PHE A 175 -10.01 11.02 -6.49
C PHE A 175 -9.49 10.41 -7.78
N GLY A 176 -10.36 9.77 -8.57
CA GLY A 176 -10.01 9.24 -9.88
C GLY A 176 -9.54 10.32 -10.84
N ILE A 177 -10.27 11.44 -10.93
CA ILE A 177 -9.90 12.58 -11.79
C ILE A 177 -8.55 13.16 -11.35
N ILE A 178 -8.38 13.46 -10.06
CA ILE A 178 -7.17 14.07 -9.52
C ILE A 178 -5.97 13.14 -9.70
N ALA A 179 -6.14 11.84 -9.45
CA ALA A 179 -5.07 10.87 -9.60
C ALA A 179 -4.66 10.63 -11.07
N LEU A 180 -5.59 10.79 -12.02
CA LEU A 180 -5.32 10.73 -13.46
C LEU A 180 -4.88 12.08 -14.04
N HIS A 181 -5.02 13.17 -13.29
CA HIS A 181 -4.69 14.50 -13.77
C HIS A 181 -3.19 14.56 -14.09
N PRO A 182 -2.81 15.01 -15.29
CA PRO A 182 -1.43 14.91 -15.73
C PRO A 182 -0.48 15.74 -14.90
N ALA A 183 -0.94 16.77 -14.17
CA ALA A 183 -0.13 17.60 -13.27
C ALA A 183 0.24 16.90 -11.96
N VAL A 184 -0.47 15.85 -11.56
CA VAL A 184 -0.36 15.24 -10.22
C VAL A 184 0.44 13.94 -10.31
N ASN A 185 1.29 13.67 -9.32
CA ASN A 185 2.02 12.40 -9.14
C ASN A 185 1.11 11.29 -8.59
N GLY A 186 -0.06 11.13 -9.20
CA GLY A 186 -1.11 10.24 -8.76
C GLY A 186 -0.94 8.82 -9.28
N SER A 187 -1.53 7.86 -8.56
CA SER A 187 -1.70 6.49 -9.04
C SER A 187 -3.15 6.08 -8.81
N LEU A 188 -3.71 5.36 -9.78
CA LEU A 188 -5.10 4.92 -9.75
C LEU A 188 -5.36 3.92 -8.61
N LEU A 189 -4.35 3.13 -8.23
CA LEU A 189 -4.50 2.11 -7.19
C LEU A 189 -4.77 2.74 -5.82
N PRO A 190 -3.92 3.63 -5.26
CA PRO A 190 -4.24 4.36 -4.03
C PRO A 190 -5.60 5.07 -4.07
N ALA A 191 -5.94 5.71 -5.20
CA ALA A 191 -7.22 6.42 -5.37
C ALA A 191 -8.43 5.47 -5.29
N SER A 192 -8.31 4.29 -5.89
CA SER A 192 -9.36 3.27 -5.85
C SER A 192 -9.51 2.63 -4.46
N VAL A 193 -8.41 2.38 -3.76
CA VAL A 193 -8.41 1.80 -2.41
C VAL A 193 -9.00 2.77 -1.40
N ILE A 194 -8.63 4.06 -1.47
CA ILE A 194 -9.20 5.07 -0.58
C ILE A 194 -10.70 5.28 -0.88
N SER A 195 -11.13 5.13 -2.13
CA SER A 195 -12.56 5.18 -2.49
C SER A 195 -13.37 4.04 -1.84
N VAL A 196 -12.83 2.82 -1.85
CA VAL A 196 -13.45 1.68 -1.13
C VAL A 196 -13.50 1.96 0.38
N TYR A 197 -12.42 2.54 0.93
CA TYR A 197 -12.38 2.90 2.35
C TYR A 197 -13.42 3.97 2.70
N CYS A 198 -13.56 5.03 1.91
CA CYS A 198 -14.60 6.04 2.11
C CYS A 198 -16.01 5.43 2.06
N ALA A 199 -16.29 4.57 1.08
CA ALA A 199 -17.57 3.85 1.00
C ALA A 199 -17.81 2.97 2.24
N TYR A 200 -16.76 2.31 2.77
CA TYR A 200 -16.83 1.57 4.02
C TYR A 200 -17.08 2.48 5.24
N VAL A 201 -16.40 3.61 5.35
CA VAL A 201 -16.61 4.56 6.47
C VAL A 201 -18.04 5.12 6.42
N CYS A 202 -18.52 5.51 5.24
CA CYS A 202 -19.91 5.92 5.03
C CYS A 202 -20.89 4.83 5.48
N TYR A 203 -20.68 3.56 5.08
CA TYR A 203 -21.49 2.44 5.55
C TYR A 203 -21.50 2.33 7.09
N THR A 204 -20.33 2.40 7.72
CA THR A 204 -20.26 2.32 9.19
C THR A 204 -20.91 3.53 9.86
N GLY A 205 -20.86 4.71 9.23
CA GLY A 205 -21.58 5.91 9.65
C GLY A 205 -23.09 5.71 9.63
N LEU A 206 -23.63 5.32 8.48
CA LEU A 206 -25.08 5.09 8.33
C LEU A 206 -25.58 3.91 9.19
N SER A 207 -24.77 2.86 9.37
CA SER A 207 -25.11 1.73 10.24
C SER A 207 -25.20 2.13 11.72
N SER A 208 -24.54 3.23 12.10
CA SER A 208 -24.58 3.84 13.43
C SER A 208 -25.77 4.78 13.64
N GLU A 209 -26.70 4.90 12.69
CA GLU A 209 -27.91 5.70 12.86
C GLU A 209 -28.78 5.19 14.02
N PRO A 210 -29.45 6.09 14.77
CA PRO A 210 -30.37 5.70 15.83
C PRO A 210 -31.41 4.66 15.37
N ARG A 211 -31.79 3.73 16.27
CA ARG A 211 -32.70 2.62 15.95
C ARG A 211 -34.12 3.08 15.62
N ASP A 212 -34.52 4.25 16.12
CA ASP A 212 -35.80 4.90 15.87
C ASP A 212 -35.84 5.64 14.53
N TYR A 213 -34.72 5.76 13.82
CA TYR A 213 -34.66 6.42 12.53
C TYR A 213 -35.10 5.50 11.39
N ALA A 214 -36.22 5.84 10.75
CA ALA A 214 -36.91 5.02 9.74
C ALA A 214 -36.05 4.68 8.50
N CYS A 215 -34.99 5.45 8.23
CA CYS A 215 -34.13 5.25 7.08
C CYS A 215 -33.10 4.13 7.26
N ASN A 216 -32.80 3.70 8.49
CA ASN A 216 -31.83 2.64 8.73
C ASN A 216 -32.49 1.25 8.54
N GLY A 217 -32.37 0.69 7.34
CA GLY A 217 -32.89 -0.65 7.01
C GLY A 217 -32.12 -1.81 7.67
N LEU A 218 -31.05 -1.52 8.41
CA LEU A 218 -30.18 -2.50 9.06
C LEU A 218 -30.48 -2.70 10.56
N HIS A 219 -31.44 -1.95 11.12
CA HIS A 219 -31.77 -1.94 12.56
C HIS A 219 -32.08 -3.34 13.15
N ASN A 220 -32.64 -4.26 12.34
CA ASN A 220 -32.98 -5.62 12.77
C ASN A 220 -31.85 -6.66 12.58
N LYS A 221 -30.72 -6.28 11.97
CA LYS A 221 -29.63 -7.20 11.61
C LYS A 221 -28.32 -6.95 12.36
N ALA A 222 -28.16 -5.78 12.98
CA ALA A 222 -26.98 -5.43 13.77
C ALA A 222 -27.16 -5.82 15.24
N SER A 223 -26.87 -7.07 15.59
CA SER A 223 -26.68 -7.47 17.00
C SER A 223 -25.35 -6.94 17.53
N ALA A 224 -25.23 -6.89 18.86
CA ALA A 224 -24.05 -6.40 19.59
C ALA A 224 -22.72 -6.85 18.96
N VAL A 225 -21.73 -5.97 18.99
CA VAL A 225 -20.36 -6.21 18.48
C VAL A 225 -19.87 -7.58 18.95
N SER A 226 -19.67 -8.50 18.01
CA SER A 226 -19.18 -9.84 18.33
C SER A 226 -17.76 -9.77 18.93
N LEU A 227 -17.43 -10.70 19.82
CA LEU A 227 -16.06 -10.83 20.36
C LEU A 227 -15.01 -10.90 19.23
N SER A 228 -15.35 -11.56 18.12
CA SER A 228 -14.50 -11.68 16.93
C SER A 228 -14.21 -10.32 16.27
N THR A 229 -15.22 -9.46 16.15
CA THR A 229 -15.04 -8.09 15.59
C THR A 229 -14.21 -7.21 16.52
N LEU A 230 -14.35 -7.37 17.84
CA LEU A 230 -13.55 -6.65 18.83
C LEU A 230 -12.08 -7.08 18.79
N ILE A 231 -11.81 -8.39 18.75
CA ILE A 231 -10.45 -8.94 18.59
C ILE A 231 -9.81 -8.46 17.29
N LEU A 232 -10.55 -8.49 16.18
CA LEU A 232 -10.05 -8.03 14.88
C LEU A 232 -9.73 -6.53 14.89
N GLY A 233 -10.58 -5.71 15.52
CA GLY A 233 -10.34 -4.28 15.70
C GLY A 233 -9.11 -3.99 16.56
N MET A 234 -8.95 -4.70 17.68
CA MET A 234 -7.77 -4.58 18.55
C MET A 234 -6.48 -4.96 17.80
N LEU A 235 -6.48 -6.08 17.07
CA LEU A 235 -5.33 -6.54 16.31
C LEU A 235 -4.94 -5.54 15.21
N THR A 236 -5.94 -5.01 14.50
CA THR A 236 -5.73 -3.97 13.47
C THR A 236 -5.15 -2.70 14.08
N THR A 237 -5.62 -2.29 15.26
CA THR A 237 -5.09 -1.12 15.99
C THR A 237 -3.62 -1.33 16.35
N VAL A 238 -3.29 -2.49 16.94
CA VAL A 238 -1.92 -2.82 17.32
C VAL A 238 -1.00 -2.80 16.10
N LEU A 239 -1.41 -3.41 14.99
CA LEU A 239 -0.63 -3.40 13.74
C LEU A 239 -0.44 -1.97 13.18
N SER A 240 -1.49 -1.15 13.21
CA SER A 240 -1.43 0.26 12.76
C SER A 240 -0.49 1.11 13.62
N VAL A 241 -0.52 0.91 14.94
CA VAL A 241 0.36 1.60 15.89
C VAL A 241 1.81 1.16 15.72
N ILE A 242 2.06 -0.15 15.57
CA ILE A 242 3.40 -0.68 15.28
C ILE A 242 3.92 -0.10 13.96
N TYR A 243 3.10 -0.11 12.91
CA TYR A 243 3.48 0.49 11.63
C TYR A 243 3.81 1.99 11.76
N SER A 244 2.97 2.74 12.47
CA SER A 244 3.18 4.17 12.71
C SER A 244 4.44 4.44 13.54
N ALA A 245 4.71 3.64 14.56
CA ALA A 245 5.92 3.75 15.38
C ALA A 245 7.20 3.45 14.56
N LEU A 246 7.17 2.40 13.74
CA LEU A 246 8.29 2.06 12.85
C LEU A 246 8.53 3.13 11.78
N ARG A 247 7.46 3.72 11.24
CA ARG A 247 7.56 4.78 10.21
C ARG A 247 7.92 6.15 10.79
N ALA A 248 7.44 6.48 12.00
CA ALA A 248 7.80 7.72 12.70
C ALA A 248 9.31 7.80 12.99
N GLY A 249 9.96 6.66 13.20
CA GLY A 249 11.42 6.56 13.30
C GLY A 249 12.20 6.92 12.03
N SER A 250 11.50 7.06 10.88
CA SER A 250 12.08 7.39 9.58
C SER A 250 11.72 8.80 9.08
N SER A 251 10.82 9.53 9.74
CA SER A 251 10.21 10.77 9.21
C SER A 251 10.57 11.98 10.09
N THR A 252 11.59 12.75 9.69
CA THR A 252 12.10 13.93 10.41
C THR A 252 11.49 15.24 9.89
N THR A 253 10.16 15.41 9.87
CA THR A 253 9.58 16.59 9.18
C THR A 253 8.39 17.27 9.87
N PHE A 254 7.89 16.69 10.96
CA PHE A 254 6.75 17.14 11.75
C PHE A 254 6.90 18.44 12.59
N LEU A 255 7.78 18.32 13.59
CA LEU A 255 7.74 19.10 14.84
C LEU A 255 9.13 19.39 15.41
N SER A 256 10.18 19.27 14.60
CA SER A 256 11.53 19.64 15.04
C SER A 256 11.62 21.16 15.15
N PRO A 257 12.13 21.71 16.27
CA PRO A 257 12.40 23.15 16.36
C PRO A 257 13.37 23.58 15.25
N PRO A 258 13.28 24.83 14.74
CA PRO A 258 14.07 25.32 13.60
C PRO A 258 15.60 25.32 13.83
N SER A 259 16.05 25.02 15.05
CA SER A 259 17.45 24.88 15.46
C SER A 259 17.99 23.43 15.42
N SER A 260 17.19 22.44 15.00
CA SER A 260 17.67 21.06 14.87
C SER A 260 18.49 20.91 13.57
N PRO A 261 19.73 20.36 13.62
CA PRO A 261 20.55 20.20 12.42
C PRO A 261 19.77 19.39 11.39
N LYS A 262 19.49 20.02 10.23
CA LYS A 262 18.92 19.37 9.06
C LYS A 262 19.65 18.04 8.86
N ALA A 263 18.92 16.92 9.01
CA ALA A 263 19.36 15.61 8.57
C ALA A 263 19.41 15.63 7.03
N GLY A 264 20.42 16.30 6.50
CA GLY A 264 20.57 16.67 5.10
C GLY A 264 22.04 16.86 4.78
N THR A 265 22.89 15.90 5.17
CA THR A 265 24.20 15.75 4.53
C THR A 265 24.44 14.27 4.28
N LYS A 266 24.05 13.81 3.08
CA LYS A 266 24.56 12.56 2.53
C LYS A 266 26.07 12.71 2.37
N LYS A 267 26.86 12.01 3.19
CA LYS A 267 28.18 11.53 2.76
C LYS A 267 28.16 10.00 2.76
N PRO A 268 28.56 9.34 1.66
CA PRO A 268 28.58 7.89 1.57
C PRO A 268 29.70 7.35 2.46
N LEU A 269 29.34 6.37 3.29
CA LEU A 269 30.17 5.80 4.35
C LEU A 269 31.02 4.63 3.81
N LEU A 270 31.83 4.89 2.79
CA LEU A 270 32.86 3.96 2.30
C LEU A 270 34.08 4.74 1.80
N GLU A 271 35.04 4.98 2.68
CA GLU A 271 36.43 5.22 2.28
C GLU A 271 37.31 4.40 3.24
N GLY A 272 38.11 3.52 2.66
CA GLY A 272 38.95 2.54 3.35
C GLY A 272 40.26 3.14 3.85
N ASP A 273 40.87 2.39 4.76
CA ASP A 273 42.23 2.47 5.31
C ASP A 273 42.79 3.85 5.70
N ASP A 274 43.08 3.99 7.00
CA ASP A 274 44.48 4.04 7.44
C ASP A 274 44.57 3.79 8.96
N VAL A 275 45.52 2.93 9.31
CA VAL A 275 46.01 2.66 10.67
C VAL A 275 46.86 3.85 11.11
N GLU A 276 46.66 4.36 12.34
CA GLU A 276 47.73 4.74 13.29
C GLU A 276 47.13 5.24 14.62
N GLU A 277 47.78 4.84 15.71
CA GLU A 277 47.46 5.13 17.11
C GLU A 277 47.57 6.62 17.44
N GLY A 278 46.53 7.15 18.09
CA GLY A 278 46.55 8.49 18.69
C GLY A 278 45.48 8.60 19.77
N LYS A 279 45.92 8.55 21.02
CA LYS A 279 45.09 8.58 22.23
C LYS A 279 44.55 10.00 22.45
N GLU A 280 43.51 10.38 21.72
CA GLU A 280 42.72 11.58 22.00
C GLU A 280 41.37 11.19 22.61
N THR A 281 41.05 11.83 23.73
CA THR A 281 39.76 11.69 24.42
C THR A 281 38.69 12.35 23.54
N LYS A 282 38.20 11.66 22.52
CA LYS A 282 37.05 12.10 21.73
C LYS A 282 35.83 12.13 22.65
N GLU A 283 35.46 13.31 23.10
CA GLU A 283 34.10 13.57 23.59
C GLU A 283 33.15 13.04 22.53
N LYS A 284 32.33 12.05 22.91
CA LYS A 284 31.36 11.45 22.00
C LYS A 284 30.30 12.52 21.71
N GLU A 285 30.45 13.23 20.60
CA GLU A 285 29.41 14.13 20.09
C GLU A 285 28.06 13.41 20.15
N ALA A 286 27.09 14.03 20.83
CA ALA A 286 25.76 13.47 20.99
C ALA A 286 25.14 13.27 19.60
N ARG A 287 24.88 12.02 19.24
CA ARG A 287 24.27 11.68 17.95
C ARG A 287 22.90 12.36 17.83
N PRO A 288 22.57 12.98 16.69
CA PRO A 288 21.27 13.63 16.50
C PRO A 288 20.14 12.59 16.63
N VAL A 289 19.09 12.97 17.34
CA VAL A 289 17.91 12.13 17.54
C VAL A 289 17.13 12.01 16.22
N SER A 290 16.76 10.79 15.83
CA SER A 290 16.14 10.52 14.52
C SER A 290 14.64 10.80 14.42
N TYR A 291 13.94 11.08 15.53
CA TYR A 291 12.50 11.38 15.55
C TYR A 291 12.11 12.21 16.79
N SER A 292 10.92 12.82 16.77
CA SER A 292 10.41 13.59 17.91
C SER A 292 9.85 12.65 18.98
N TYR A 293 10.45 12.66 20.18
CA TYR A 293 9.96 11.90 21.33
C TYR A 293 8.54 12.32 21.76
N SER A 294 8.20 13.60 21.66
CA SER A 294 6.86 14.10 21.98
C SER A 294 5.81 13.57 21.01
N PHE A 295 6.13 13.55 19.71
CA PHE A 295 5.23 13.01 18.68
C PHE A 295 5.03 11.50 18.84
N PHE A 296 6.09 10.78 19.18
CA PHE A 296 6.02 9.34 19.49
C PHE A 296 5.03 9.07 20.65
N HIS A 297 5.15 9.78 21.77
CA HIS A 297 4.24 9.59 22.90
C HIS A 297 2.81 10.05 22.57
N LEU A 298 2.63 11.06 21.71
CA LEU A 298 1.31 11.47 21.24
C LEU A 298 0.60 10.37 20.44
N ILE A 299 1.31 9.64 19.57
CA ILE A 299 0.75 8.50 18.83
C ILE A 299 0.27 7.42 19.82
N PHE A 300 1.10 7.07 20.81
CA PHE A 300 0.71 6.07 21.83
C PHE A 300 -0.45 6.55 22.72
N ALA A 301 -0.53 7.85 23.02
CA ALA A 301 -1.66 8.42 23.76
C ALA A 301 -2.97 8.32 22.96
N LEU A 302 -2.98 8.72 21.68
CA LEU A 302 -4.17 8.61 20.82
C LEU A 302 -4.58 7.13 20.59
N ALA A 303 -3.60 6.24 20.41
CA ALA A 303 -3.84 4.81 20.31
C ALA A 303 -4.49 4.25 21.59
N SER A 304 -4.00 4.64 22.76
CA SER A 304 -4.56 4.20 24.04
C SER A 304 -6.01 4.64 24.24
N MET A 305 -6.35 5.87 23.82
CA MET A 305 -7.73 6.38 23.83
C MET A 305 -8.63 5.59 22.87
N TYR A 306 -8.15 5.29 21.66
CA TYR A 306 -8.90 4.48 20.70
C TYR A 306 -9.11 3.05 21.21
N SER A 307 -8.09 2.42 21.81
CA SER A 307 -8.22 1.09 22.43
C SER A 307 -9.22 1.09 23.58
N ALA A 308 -9.24 2.13 24.43
CA ALA A 308 -10.23 2.25 25.50
C ALA A 308 -11.67 2.34 24.96
N MET A 309 -11.89 3.12 23.90
CA MET A 309 -13.20 3.21 23.23
C MET A 309 -13.60 1.88 22.57
N LEU A 310 -12.66 1.22 21.90
CA LEU A 310 -12.92 -0.06 21.25
C LEU A 310 -13.23 -1.18 22.25
N LEU A 311 -12.50 -1.25 23.37
CA LEU A 311 -12.70 -2.25 24.43
C LEU A 311 -13.97 -2.01 25.26
N SER A 312 -14.35 -0.75 25.45
CA SER A 312 -15.58 -0.37 26.16
C SER A 312 -16.84 -0.46 25.29
N GLY A 313 -16.72 -0.90 24.03
CA GLY A 313 -17.82 -0.92 23.07
C GLY A 313 -18.44 0.47 22.87
N TRP A 314 -17.63 1.51 23.07
CA TRP A 314 -18.00 2.92 23.06
C TRP A 314 -19.09 3.33 24.08
N THR A 315 -19.52 2.51 25.04
CA THR A 315 -20.74 2.74 25.86
C THR A 315 -20.69 3.97 26.79
N SER A 316 -21.81 4.71 26.91
CA SER A 316 -22.02 5.74 27.95
C SER A 316 -22.86 5.18 29.11
N SER A 317 -22.45 5.43 30.35
CA SER A 317 -23.09 4.92 31.58
C SER A 317 -24.40 5.60 31.99
N SER A 318 -25.02 6.41 31.12
CA SER A 318 -26.30 7.08 31.39
C SER A 318 -27.47 6.33 30.73
N ASP A 319 -28.20 5.56 31.54
CA ASP A 319 -29.59 5.09 31.39
C ASP A 319 -30.21 5.09 29.97
N SER A 320 -29.71 4.19 29.13
CA SER A 320 -30.49 3.38 28.19
C SER A 320 -29.57 2.31 27.63
N SER A 321 -30.08 1.10 27.40
CA SER A 321 -29.33 -0.04 26.87
C SER A 321 -28.93 0.12 25.38
N ASP A 322 -28.72 1.35 24.93
CA ASP A 322 -28.30 1.66 23.58
C ASP A 322 -26.77 1.80 23.52
N LEU A 323 -26.19 1.02 22.60
CA LEU A 323 -24.75 0.90 22.43
C LEU A 323 -24.16 2.23 21.93
N VAL A 324 -22.98 2.59 22.42
CA VAL A 324 -22.13 3.73 21.98
C VAL A 324 -22.11 3.95 20.46
N ASP A 325 -22.02 2.82 19.77
CA ASP A 325 -21.93 2.73 18.32
C ASP A 325 -23.20 3.15 17.58
N VAL A 326 -24.31 3.45 18.28
CA VAL A 326 -25.61 3.76 17.71
C VAL A 326 -26.07 5.13 18.22
N GLY A 327 -26.10 6.11 17.33
CA GLY A 327 -26.49 7.48 17.64
C GLY A 327 -25.90 8.50 16.67
N TRP A 328 -26.56 9.64 16.51
CA TRP A 328 -26.13 10.70 15.58
C TRP A 328 -24.70 11.18 15.83
N THR A 329 -24.21 11.18 17.07
CA THR A 329 -22.82 11.52 17.39
C THR A 329 -21.84 10.56 16.72
N SER A 330 -22.10 9.25 16.77
CA SER A 330 -21.26 8.23 16.11
C SER A 330 -21.29 8.40 14.59
N VAL A 331 -22.47 8.65 14.01
CA VAL A 331 -22.65 8.94 12.58
C VAL A 331 -21.75 10.12 12.17
N TRP A 332 -21.87 11.27 12.84
CA TRP A 332 -21.13 12.48 12.49
C TRP A 332 -19.62 12.34 12.69
N VAL A 333 -19.16 11.65 13.73
CA VAL A 333 -17.73 11.38 13.93
C VAL A 333 -17.17 10.58 12.75
N ARG A 334 -17.89 9.55 12.28
CA ARG A 334 -17.47 8.72 11.15
C ARG A 334 -17.48 9.49 9.83
N ILE A 335 -18.55 10.23 9.54
CA ILE A 335 -18.66 11.07 8.32
C ILE A 335 -17.60 12.18 8.30
N CYS A 336 -17.36 12.86 9.42
CA CYS A 336 -16.28 13.86 9.51
C CYS A 336 -14.91 13.22 9.32
N THR A 337 -14.69 12.03 9.88
CA THR A 337 -13.44 11.27 9.67
C THR A 337 -13.25 10.94 8.20
N GLU A 338 -14.30 10.55 7.49
CA GLU A 338 -14.26 10.32 6.04
C GLU A 338 -13.85 11.58 5.29
N TRP A 339 -14.48 12.73 5.57
CA TRP A 339 -14.18 13.99 4.89
C TRP A 339 -12.77 14.50 5.18
N VAL A 340 -12.30 14.39 6.42
CA VAL A 340 -10.93 14.73 6.78
C VAL A 340 -9.95 13.80 6.06
N THR A 341 -10.24 12.50 6.00
CA THR A 341 -9.39 11.53 5.28
C THR A 341 -9.34 11.85 3.79
N ALA A 342 -10.49 12.16 3.18
CA ALA A 342 -10.60 12.59 1.79
C ALA A 342 -9.77 13.85 1.52
N ALA A 343 -9.91 14.86 2.36
CA ALA A 343 -9.18 16.12 2.26
C ALA A 343 -7.67 15.91 2.39
N LEU A 344 -7.22 15.09 3.35
CA LEU A 344 -5.81 14.74 3.53
C LEU A 344 -5.27 13.99 2.31
N TYR A 345 -6.02 13.03 1.77
CA TYR A 345 -5.61 12.31 0.56
C TYR A 345 -5.45 13.26 -0.64
N VAL A 346 -6.44 14.10 -0.91
CA VAL A 346 -6.35 15.11 -1.98
C VAL A 346 -5.18 16.07 -1.74
N TRP A 347 -4.98 16.49 -0.49
CA TRP A 347 -3.85 17.35 -0.12
C TRP A 347 -2.50 16.67 -0.41
N THR A 348 -2.34 15.37 -0.15
CA THR A 348 -1.08 14.67 -0.47
C THR A 348 -0.75 14.69 -1.96
N LEU A 349 -1.77 14.76 -2.82
CA LEU A 349 -1.62 14.82 -4.26
C LEU A 349 -1.41 16.24 -4.79
N VAL A 350 -2.10 17.21 -4.20
CA VAL A 350 -2.15 18.60 -4.71
C VAL A 350 -1.09 19.51 -4.05
N ALA A 351 -0.72 19.27 -2.80
CA ALA A 351 0.23 20.12 -2.08
C ALA A 351 1.59 20.30 -2.76
N PRO A 352 2.20 19.27 -3.39
CA PRO A 352 3.44 19.43 -4.15
C PRO A 352 3.34 20.41 -5.33
N LEU A 353 2.13 20.64 -5.86
CA LEU A 353 1.90 21.59 -6.96
C LEU A 353 1.69 23.02 -6.49
N ILE A 354 1.08 23.19 -5.31
CA ILE A 354 0.82 24.51 -4.74
C ILE A 354 2.08 25.07 -4.08
N ILE A 355 2.92 24.23 -3.47
CA ILE A 355 4.10 24.65 -2.71
C ILE A 355 5.35 23.89 -3.22
N PRO A 356 5.85 24.20 -4.42
CA PRO A 356 6.95 23.45 -5.04
C PRO A 356 8.28 23.55 -4.27
N ASP A 357 8.48 24.61 -3.48
CA ASP A 357 9.72 24.83 -2.70
C ASP A 357 9.80 24.01 -1.40
N ARG A 358 8.75 23.25 -1.07
CA ARG A 358 8.70 22.40 0.13
C ARG A 358 8.95 20.95 -0.26
N GLU A 359 9.92 20.30 0.39
CA GLU A 359 10.12 18.86 0.25
C GLU A 359 9.01 18.11 1.00
N PHE A 360 8.16 17.39 0.26
CA PHE A 360 7.16 16.47 0.79
C PHE A 360 7.74 15.05 0.78
N PHE A 361 8.08 14.52 1.96
CA PHE A 361 8.64 13.17 2.15
C PHE A 361 7.57 12.14 2.49
#